data_AF-A0A497J2V8-F1
#
_entry.id   AF-A0A497J2V8-F1
#
_cell.length_a   1.000
_cell.length_b   1.000
_cell.length_c   1.000
_cell.angle_alpha   90.00
_cell.angle_beta   90.00
_cell.angle_gamma   90.00
#
_symmetry.space_group_name_H-M   'P 1'
#
loop_
_entity.id
_entity.type
_entity.pdbx_description
1 polymer ?
#
loop_
_entity_poly.entity_id
_entity_poly.type
_entity_poly.pdbx_seq_one_letter_code
_entity_poly.pdbx_strand_id
1 'polypeptide(L)'
;MNIPISDVIRSLRSLAVEEGKVPEPITNICKNIVSSGSMTGEGPEYWKKWIPDGIKFPEKAEYVYLVGCMIPFRLHEIGHATVDIFSKANLDFTILGEQERCCGLLLFDHGFSDKAKKVAESNIAKIEEKGIDRVVTACAACYYTYRYIYPRIYRKPDFEVLHVVEV
;
A
#
# COMPACT_ATOMS: atom_id res chain seq x y z
N MET A 1 16.97 7.02 -29.49
CA MET A 1 15.85 6.10 -29.21
C MET A 1 15.77 5.94 -27.70
N ASN A 2 14.66 6.33 -27.06
CA ASN A 2 14.49 6.20 -25.61
C ASN A 2 13.74 4.89 -25.32
N ILE A 3 14.47 3.83 -24.97
CA ILE A 3 13.88 2.51 -24.68
C ILE A 3 13.50 2.49 -23.18
N PRO A 4 12.23 2.23 -22.82
CA PRO A 4 11.82 2.19 -21.42
C PRO A 4 12.26 0.87 -20.78
N ILE A 5 13.54 0.78 -20.38
CA ILE A 5 14.17 -0.46 -19.89
C ILE A 5 13.37 -1.11 -18.76
N SER A 6 12.87 -0.33 -17.80
CA SER A 6 12.05 -0.85 -16.70
C SER A 6 10.75 -1.51 -17.18
N ASP A 7 10.13 -1.00 -18.25
CA ASP A 7 8.95 -1.61 -18.85
C ASP A 7 9.31 -2.92 -19.56
N VAL A 8 10.41 -2.92 -20.32
CA VAL A 8 10.90 -4.13 -21.01
C VAL A 8 11.18 -5.25 -20.01
N ILE A 9 11.90 -4.97 -18.93
CA ILE A 9 12.19 -5.95 -17.89
C ILE A 9 10.91 -6.46 -17.21
N ARG A 10 9.92 -5.59 -16.96
CA ARG A 10 8.62 -6.01 -16.41
C ARG A 10 7.84 -6.89 -17.38
N SER A 11 7.85 -6.59 -18.67
CA SER A 11 7.23 -7.45 -19.69
C SER A 11 7.85 -8.84 -19.72
N LEU A 12 9.17 -8.95 -19.60
CA LEU A 12 9.85 -10.25 -19.48
C LEU A 12 9.44 -11.00 -18.19
N ARG A 13 9.25 -10.28 -17.08
CA ARG A 13 8.75 -10.89 -15.84
C ARG A 13 7.31 -11.38 -15.97
N SER A 14 6.44 -10.66 -16.68
CA SER A 14 5.08 -11.13 -16.98
C SER A 14 5.10 -12.42 -17.80
N LEU A 15 5.95 -12.53 -18.81
CA LEU A 15 6.15 -13.79 -19.54
C LEU A 15 6.63 -14.92 -18.61
N ALA A 16 7.56 -14.64 -17.70
CA ALA A 16 7.99 -15.62 -16.71
C ALA A 16 6.88 -16.06 -15.74
N VAL A 17 5.94 -15.16 -15.40
CA VAL A 17 4.72 -15.49 -14.63
C VAL A 17 3.83 -16.44 -15.42
N GLU A 18 3.57 -16.15 -16.70
CA GLU A 18 2.75 -16.97 -17.59
C GLU A 18 3.34 -18.37 -17.79
N GLU A 19 4.67 -18.46 -17.93
CA GLU A 19 5.38 -19.73 -18.06
C GLU A 19 5.59 -20.47 -16.73
N GLY A 20 5.17 -19.90 -15.59
CA GLY A 20 5.35 -20.50 -14.28
C GLY A 20 6.81 -20.59 -13.81
N LYS A 21 7.69 -19.74 -14.35
CA LYS A 21 9.15 -19.72 -14.08
C LYS A 21 9.57 -18.71 -13.00
N VAL A 22 8.62 -18.16 -12.26
CA VAL A 22 8.91 -17.20 -11.18
C VAL A 22 9.48 -17.94 -9.97
N PRO A 23 10.57 -17.44 -9.34
CA PRO A 23 11.12 -18.03 -8.13
C PRO A 23 10.06 -18.20 -7.03
N GLU A 24 10.10 -19.33 -6.34
CA GLU A 24 9.12 -19.67 -5.30
C GLU A 24 8.96 -18.58 -4.22
N PRO A 25 10.04 -17.96 -3.68
CA PRO A 25 9.88 -16.90 -2.67
C PRO A 25 9.02 -15.72 -3.14
N ILE A 26 9.20 -15.30 -4.40
CA ILE A 26 8.43 -14.21 -5.01
C ILE A 26 6.98 -14.63 -5.20
N THR A 27 6.77 -15.85 -5.70
CA THR A 27 5.44 -16.42 -5.88
C THR A 27 4.68 -16.47 -4.55
N ASN A 28 5.33 -16.85 -3.45
CA ASN A 28 4.71 -16.93 -2.12
C ASN A 28 4.33 -15.55 -1.58
N ILE A 29 5.22 -14.56 -1.66
CA ILE A 29 4.90 -13.18 -1.25
C ILE A 29 3.74 -12.62 -2.08
N CYS A 30 3.76 -12.83 -3.40
CA CYS A 30 2.68 -12.34 -4.28
C CYS A 30 1.35 -13.05 -4.00
N LYS A 31 1.36 -14.34 -3.67
CA LYS A 31 0.16 -15.06 -3.21
C LYS A 31 -0.37 -14.48 -1.90
N ASN A 32 0.50 -14.22 -0.92
CA ASN A 32 0.12 -13.64 0.37
C ASN A 32 -0.56 -12.28 0.21
N ILE A 33 -0.02 -11.41 -0.66
CA ILE A 33 -0.61 -10.09 -0.92
C ILE A 33 -2.05 -10.23 -1.44
N VAL A 34 -2.30 -11.18 -2.34
CA VAL A 34 -3.65 -11.37 -2.90
C VAL A 34 -4.60 -12.03 -1.91
N SER A 35 -4.14 -13.02 -1.13
CA SER A 35 -5.01 -13.80 -0.24
C SER A 35 -5.30 -13.08 1.07
N SER A 36 -4.27 -12.54 1.72
CA SER A 36 -4.35 -11.93 3.05
C SER A 36 -4.41 -10.40 3.01
N GLY A 37 -3.93 -9.80 1.92
CA GLY A 37 -3.67 -8.36 1.85
C GLY A 37 -2.30 -7.97 2.43
N SER A 38 -1.54 -8.89 3.03
CA SER A 38 -0.22 -8.65 3.63
C SER A 38 0.88 -9.40 2.86
N MET A 39 2.13 -8.92 2.93
CA MET A 39 3.28 -9.63 2.35
C MET A 39 3.67 -10.89 3.16
N THR A 40 3.37 -10.89 4.46
CA THR A 40 3.69 -11.98 5.39
C THR A 40 2.64 -13.09 5.37
N GLY A 41 1.47 -12.85 4.77
CA GLY A 41 0.36 -13.81 4.75
C GLY A 41 -0.54 -13.71 5.98
N GLU A 42 -0.25 -12.78 6.89
CA GLU A 42 -0.99 -12.60 8.13
C GLU A 42 -2.36 -11.93 7.89
N GLY A 43 -3.35 -12.30 8.69
CA GLY A 43 -4.72 -11.81 8.59
C GLY A 43 -4.94 -10.38 9.11
N PRO A 44 -6.19 -9.92 9.26
CA PRO A 44 -6.51 -8.53 9.58
C PRO A 44 -5.83 -7.96 10.84
N GLU A 45 -5.71 -8.76 11.91
CA GLU A 45 -5.04 -8.37 13.16
C GLU A 45 -3.58 -7.90 12.97
N TYR A 46 -2.94 -8.35 11.89
CA TYR A 46 -1.61 -7.91 11.49
C TYR A 46 -1.49 -6.38 11.47
N TRP A 47 -2.50 -5.70 10.92
CA TRP A 47 -2.48 -4.25 10.69
C TRP A 47 -2.57 -3.44 11.98
N LYS A 48 -2.91 -4.07 13.10
CA LYS A 48 -2.97 -3.44 14.43
C LYS A 48 -1.68 -3.63 15.24
N LYS A 49 -0.79 -4.54 14.85
CA LYS A 49 0.41 -4.92 15.62
C LYS A 49 1.36 -3.78 15.95
N TRP A 50 1.36 -2.73 15.15
CA TRP A 50 2.24 -1.57 15.34
C TRP A 50 1.63 -0.49 16.21
N ILE A 51 0.32 -0.51 16.51
CA ILE A 51 -0.36 0.61 17.17
C ILE A 51 0.23 0.80 18.57
N PRO A 52 0.74 2.00 18.93
CA PRO A 52 1.21 2.27 20.28
C PRO A 52 0.12 2.10 21.33
N ASP A 53 0.51 1.64 22.52
CA ASP A 53 -0.41 1.51 23.65
C ASP A 53 -1.02 2.87 24.04
N GLY A 54 -2.33 2.87 24.32
CA GLY A 54 -3.05 4.05 24.79
C GLY A 54 -3.47 5.04 23.70
N ILE A 55 -3.07 4.85 22.45
CA ILE A 55 -3.52 5.68 21.32
C ILE A 55 -4.86 5.17 20.79
N LYS A 56 -5.80 6.10 20.59
CA LYS A 56 -7.06 5.86 19.90
C LYS A 56 -7.16 6.80 18.71
N PHE A 57 -7.50 6.25 17.56
CA PHE A 57 -7.77 7.02 16.35
C PHE A 57 -9.29 7.26 16.25
N PRO A 58 -9.73 8.46 15.85
CA PRO A 58 -11.14 8.74 15.61
C PRO A 58 -11.67 7.90 14.44
N GLU A 59 -12.96 7.63 14.37
CA GLU A 59 -13.53 6.87 13.23
C GLU A 59 -13.49 7.64 11.90
N LYS A 60 -13.51 8.98 11.99
CA LYS A 60 -13.46 9.91 10.86
C LYS A 60 -12.45 11.01 11.16
N ALA A 61 -11.73 11.43 10.14
CA ALA A 61 -10.75 12.51 10.18
C ALA A 61 -10.53 13.04 8.77
N GLU A 62 -9.95 14.24 8.64
CA GLU A 62 -9.55 14.82 7.35
C GLU A 62 -8.56 13.93 6.59
N TYR A 63 -7.57 13.38 7.29
CA TYR A 63 -6.53 12.53 6.72
C TYR A 63 -6.68 11.06 7.13
N VAL A 64 -6.34 10.16 6.22
CA VAL A 64 -6.03 8.77 6.58
C VAL A 64 -4.56 8.51 6.43
N TYR A 65 -3.93 8.12 7.54
CA TYR A 65 -2.58 7.60 7.54
C TYR A 65 -2.59 6.17 7.00
N LEU A 66 -2.15 6.01 5.76
CA LEU A 66 -1.88 4.72 5.13
C LEU A 66 -0.52 4.23 5.61
N VAL A 67 -0.57 3.27 6.53
CA VAL A 67 0.58 2.77 7.29
C VAL A 67 1.57 2.01 6.40
N GLY A 68 1.06 1.24 5.45
CA GLY A 68 1.81 0.34 4.61
C GLY A 68 2.21 -0.94 5.32
N CYS A 69 2.37 -2.01 4.54
CA CYS A 69 2.60 -3.36 5.05
C CYS A 69 3.91 -3.57 5.82
N MET A 70 4.93 -2.71 5.70
CA MET A 70 6.21 -2.91 6.39
C MET A 70 6.22 -2.41 7.83
N ILE A 71 5.38 -1.42 8.16
CA ILE A 71 5.29 -0.90 9.52
C ILE A 71 4.80 -1.99 10.46
N PRO A 72 3.63 -2.64 10.25
CA PRO A 72 3.19 -3.72 11.13
C PRO A 72 4.13 -4.94 11.16
N PHE A 73 4.95 -5.14 10.14
CA PHE A 73 5.94 -6.22 10.10
C PHE A 73 7.10 -6.00 11.07
N ARG A 74 7.81 -4.88 10.89
CA ARG A 74 9.13 -4.67 11.52
C ARG A 74 9.56 -3.21 11.64
N LEU A 75 8.78 -2.26 11.11
CA LEU A 75 9.14 -0.83 11.11
C LEU A 75 8.20 -0.04 12.04
N HIS A 76 7.85 -0.62 13.20
CA HIS A 76 6.93 -0.01 14.17
C HIS A 76 7.35 1.41 14.55
N GLU A 77 8.65 1.63 14.80
CA GLU A 77 9.22 2.94 15.15
C GLU A 77 8.91 4.04 14.13
N ILE A 78 8.84 3.72 12.84
CA ILE A 78 8.46 4.70 11.80
C ILE A 78 6.99 5.08 11.94
N GLY A 79 6.11 4.10 12.21
CA GLY A 79 4.71 4.35 12.47
C GLY A 79 4.49 5.19 13.73
N HIS A 80 5.21 4.86 14.80
CA HIS A 80 5.15 5.59 16.08
C HIS A 80 5.62 7.03 15.92
N ALA A 81 6.76 7.24 15.28
CA ALA A 81 7.29 8.59 15.01
C ALA A 81 6.35 9.40 14.11
N THR A 82 5.74 8.76 13.10
CA THR A 82 4.78 9.45 12.22
C THR A 82 3.54 9.91 13.00
N VAL A 83 3.00 9.03 13.86
CA VAL A 83 1.87 9.38 14.75
C VAL A 83 2.24 10.52 15.70
N ASP A 84 3.42 10.47 16.34
CA ASP A 84 3.90 11.52 17.24
C ASP A 84 4.04 12.87 16.54
N ILE A 85 4.61 12.88 15.32
CA ILE A 85 4.72 14.09 14.49
C ILE A 85 3.33 14.65 14.16
N PHE A 86 2.42 13.82 13.67
CA PHE A 86 1.07 14.24 13.32
C PHE A 86 0.30 14.78 14.53
N SER A 87 0.40 14.11 15.68
CA SER A 87 -0.23 14.57 16.92
C SER A 87 0.34 15.92 17.37
N LYS A 88 1.65 16.13 17.33
CA LYS A 88 2.29 17.41 17.68
C LYS A 88 1.96 18.53 16.68
N ALA A 89 1.75 18.19 15.42
CA ALA A 89 1.31 19.11 14.38
C ALA A 89 -0.20 19.41 14.46
N ASN A 90 -0.95 18.74 15.35
CA ASN A 90 -2.42 18.79 15.43
C ASN A 90 -3.09 18.43 14.09
N LEU A 91 -2.52 17.48 13.36
CA LEU A 91 -3.13 16.95 12.14
C LEU A 91 -4.38 16.13 12.54
N ASP A 92 -5.51 16.36 11.86
CA ASP A 92 -6.72 15.56 12.05
C ASP A 92 -6.62 14.29 11.21
N PHE A 93 -6.20 13.17 11.81
CA PHE A 93 -6.00 11.92 11.08
C PHE A 93 -6.56 10.68 11.77
N THR A 94 -6.88 9.67 10.95
CA THR A 94 -7.21 8.31 11.37
C THR A 94 -6.40 7.27 10.59
N ILE A 95 -6.65 5.98 10.83
CA ILE A 95 -6.02 4.84 10.15
C ILE A 95 -7.09 3.90 9.59
N LEU A 96 -6.73 3.09 8.59
CA LEU A 96 -7.63 2.05 8.06
C LEU A 96 -7.72 0.81 8.97
N GLY A 97 -6.73 0.61 9.85
CA GLY A 97 -6.65 -0.55 10.75
C GLY A 97 -6.70 -1.88 9.99
N GLU A 98 -7.49 -2.82 10.46
CA GLU A 98 -7.70 -4.15 9.86
C GLU A 98 -8.13 -4.13 8.38
N GLN A 99 -8.71 -3.02 7.92
CA GLN A 99 -9.18 -2.90 6.55
C GLN A 99 -8.06 -2.54 5.57
N GLU A 100 -6.91 -2.10 6.09
CA GLU A 100 -5.74 -1.79 5.28
C GLU A 100 -5.22 -3.02 4.55
N ARG A 101 -4.66 -2.80 3.37
CA ARG A 101 -4.04 -3.82 2.55
C ARG A 101 -2.77 -3.27 1.92
N CYS A 102 -1.85 -4.18 1.59
CA CYS A 102 -0.63 -3.87 0.85
C CYS A 102 -0.99 -3.16 -0.46
N CYS A 103 -0.19 -2.15 -0.82
CA CYS A 103 -0.38 -1.37 -2.04
C CYS A 103 -0.21 -2.22 -3.32
N GLY A 104 0.45 -3.38 -3.23
CA GLY A 104 0.61 -4.30 -4.36
C GLY A 104 1.77 -3.99 -5.30
N LEU A 105 2.70 -3.10 -4.93
CA LEU A 105 3.86 -2.76 -5.76
C LEU A 105 4.64 -4.00 -6.22
N LEU A 106 4.88 -4.96 -5.32
CA LEU A 106 5.59 -6.20 -5.65
C LEU A 106 4.89 -7.01 -6.74
N LEU A 107 3.55 -7.00 -6.79
CA LEU A 107 2.82 -7.68 -7.87
C LEU A 107 3.14 -7.03 -9.22
N PHE A 108 3.13 -5.69 -9.27
CA PHE A 108 3.43 -4.95 -10.47
C PHE A 108 4.89 -5.14 -10.92
N ASP A 109 5.85 -5.01 -9.99
CA ASP A 109 7.28 -5.13 -10.29
C ASP A 109 7.70 -6.53 -10.71
N HIS A 110 7.01 -7.56 -10.21
CA HIS A 110 7.27 -8.96 -10.55
C HIS A 110 6.39 -9.51 -11.67
N GLY A 111 5.69 -8.64 -12.40
CA GLY A 111 4.98 -9.02 -13.63
C GLY A 111 3.62 -9.68 -13.41
N PHE A 112 3.11 -9.73 -12.18
CA PHE A 112 1.76 -10.20 -11.84
C PHE A 112 0.71 -9.11 -12.12
N SER A 113 0.69 -8.59 -13.36
CA SER A 113 -0.06 -7.40 -13.77
C SER A 113 -1.56 -7.48 -13.46
N ASP A 114 -2.20 -8.61 -13.75
CA ASP A 114 -3.63 -8.81 -13.46
C ASP A 114 -3.96 -8.78 -11.96
N LYS A 115 -3.06 -9.33 -11.14
CA LYS A 115 -3.21 -9.31 -9.69
C LYS A 115 -2.98 -7.90 -9.14
N ALA A 116 -1.98 -7.19 -9.67
CA ALA A 116 -1.72 -5.80 -9.29
C ALA A 116 -2.94 -4.91 -9.60
N LYS A 117 -3.57 -5.08 -10.77
CA LYS A 117 -4.79 -4.36 -11.14
C LYS A 117 -5.94 -4.64 -10.18
N LYS A 118 -6.19 -5.91 -9.84
CA LYS A 118 -7.24 -6.29 -8.87
C LYS A 118 -6.99 -5.69 -7.48
N VAL A 119 -5.74 -5.63 -7.05
CA VAL A 119 -5.37 -4.97 -5.78
C VAL A 119 -5.64 -3.46 -5.87
N ALA A 120 -5.31 -2.81 -6.99
CA ALA A 120 -5.61 -1.40 -7.21
C ALA A 120 -7.12 -1.12 -7.15
N GLU A 121 -7.93 -1.93 -7.85
CA GLU A 121 -9.39 -1.85 -7.83
C GLU A 121 -9.94 -1.95 -6.40
N SER A 122 -9.52 -2.97 -5.65
CA SER A 122 -9.99 -3.17 -4.27
C SER A 122 -9.55 -2.06 -3.32
N ASN A 123 -8.30 -1.60 -3.44
CA ASN A 123 -7.75 -0.60 -2.51
C ASN A 123 -8.37 0.78 -2.73
N ILE A 124 -8.59 1.17 -3.99
CA ILE A 124 -9.25 2.43 -4.30
C ILE A 124 -10.69 2.41 -3.79
N ALA A 125 -11.47 1.36 -4.14
CA ALA A 125 -12.87 1.25 -3.74
C ALA A 125 -13.04 1.35 -2.22
N LYS A 126 -12.23 0.62 -1.44
CA LYS A 126 -12.31 0.63 0.03
C LYS A 126 -12.04 1.99 0.67
N ILE A 127 -11.10 2.76 0.11
CA ILE A 127 -10.77 4.08 0.65
C ILE A 127 -11.86 5.09 0.27
N GLU A 128 -12.34 5.04 -0.97
CA GLU A 128 -13.43 5.90 -1.44
C GLU A 128 -14.76 5.60 -0.74
N GLU A 129 -15.09 4.34 -0.47
CA GLU A 129 -16.29 3.93 0.29
C GLU A 129 -16.35 4.52 1.71
N LYS A 130 -15.19 4.86 2.28
CA LYS A 130 -15.12 5.53 3.59
C LYS A 130 -15.32 7.05 3.51
N GLY A 131 -15.40 7.63 2.31
CA GLY A 131 -15.47 9.06 2.10
C GLY A 131 -14.20 9.80 2.55
N ILE A 132 -13.04 9.18 2.32
CA ILE A 132 -11.73 9.77 2.65
C ILE A 132 -11.29 10.64 1.47
N ASP A 133 -11.01 11.91 1.71
CA ASP A 133 -10.56 12.84 0.68
C ASP A 133 -9.02 12.92 0.57
N ARG A 134 -8.30 12.63 1.66
CA ARG A 134 -6.83 12.72 1.73
C ARG A 134 -6.21 11.51 2.39
N VAL A 135 -5.26 10.90 1.70
CA VAL A 135 -4.42 9.81 2.20
C VAL A 135 -2.99 10.31 2.35
N VAL A 136 -2.41 10.14 3.53
CA VAL A 136 -1.00 10.44 3.80
C VAL A 136 -0.24 9.15 4.11
N THR A 137 0.99 9.00 3.63
CA THR A 137 1.81 7.81 3.91
C THR A 137 3.29 8.15 4.10
N ALA A 138 3.94 7.43 5.02
CA ALA A 138 5.40 7.48 5.21
C ALA A 138 6.14 6.50 4.30
N CYS A 139 5.40 5.69 3.54
CA CYS A 139 5.95 4.65 2.69
C CYS A 139 6.07 5.16 1.25
N ALA A 140 7.30 5.43 0.81
CA ALA A 140 7.58 5.85 -0.57
C ALA A 140 7.00 4.88 -1.62
N ALA A 141 7.00 3.57 -1.34
CA ALA A 141 6.41 2.57 -2.22
C ALA A 141 4.88 2.70 -2.29
N CYS A 142 4.18 2.92 -1.18
CA CYS A 142 2.74 3.17 -1.18
C CYS A 142 2.43 4.47 -1.95
N TYR A 143 3.13 5.55 -1.62
CA TYR A 143 2.98 6.84 -2.28
C TYR A 143 3.14 6.71 -3.81
N TYR A 144 4.24 6.10 -4.25
CA TYR A 144 4.50 5.88 -5.68
C TYR A 144 3.41 5.03 -6.34
N THR A 145 2.96 3.98 -5.65
CA THR A 145 1.98 3.04 -6.18
C THR A 145 0.63 3.70 -6.39
N TYR A 146 0.10 4.37 -5.37
CA TYR A 146 -1.20 5.03 -5.45
C TYR A 146 -1.18 6.21 -6.43
N ARG A 147 -0.10 7.01 -6.45
CA ARG A 147 -0.03 8.23 -7.28
C ARG A 147 0.34 7.98 -8.74
N TYR A 148 1.11 6.94 -9.05
CA TYR A 148 1.62 6.72 -10.42
C TYR A 148 1.29 5.34 -11.00
N ILE A 149 1.30 4.28 -10.19
CA ILE A 149 1.05 2.92 -10.70
C ILE A 149 -0.44 2.66 -10.87
N TYR A 150 -1.29 3.00 -9.89
CA TYR A 150 -2.73 2.82 -10.00
C TYR A 150 -3.35 3.54 -11.20
N PRO A 151 -3.04 4.82 -11.50
CA PRO A 151 -3.47 5.48 -12.72
C PRO A 151 -3.06 4.76 -14.01
N ARG A 152 -1.92 4.08 -13.99
CA ARG A 152 -1.38 3.37 -15.14
C ARG A 152 -2.04 2.02 -15.38
N ILE A 153 -2.39 1.28 -14.32
CA ILE A 153 -2.91 -0.09 -14.43
C ILE A 153 -4.43 -0.20 -14.24
N TYR A 154 -5.06 0.82 -13.67
CA TYR A 154 -6.50 0.86 -13.40
C TYR A 154 -7.09 2.26 -13.63
N ARG A 155 -7.09 3.14 -12.62
CA ARG A 155 -7.49 4.54 -12.71
C ARG A 155 -6.85 5.37 -11.60
N LYS A 156 -6.92 6.69 -11.76
CA LYS A 156 -6.57 7.63 -10.70
C LYS A 156 -7.59 7.52 -9.55
N PRO A 157 -7.14 7.45 -8.28
CA PRO A 157 -8.04 7.58 -7.15
C PRO A 157 -8.67 8.97 -7.09
N ASP A 158 -9.88 9.06 -6.53
CA ASP A 158 -10.56 10.36 -6.35
C ASP A 158 -10.03 11.14 -5.14
N PHE A 159 -9.35 10.45 -4.22
CA PHE A 159 -8.67 11.05 -3.08
C PHE A 159 -7.25 11.51 -3.41
N GLU A 160 -6.78 12.52 -2.68
CA GLU A 160 -5.41 13.01 -2.75
C GLU A 160 -4.45 12.06 -2.04
N VAL A 161 -3.25 11.87 -2.59
CA VAL A 161 -2.22 10.98 -2.04
C VAL A 161 -0.96 11.79 -1.78
N LEU A 162 -0.63 11.94 -0.48
CA LEU A 162 0.47 12.75 0.02
C LEU A 162 1.51 11.86 0.70
N HIS A 163 2.79 12.18 0.51
CA HIS A 163 3.85 11.69 1.37
C HIS A 163 3.90 12.53 2.65
N VAL A 164 4.35 11.97 3.78
CA VAL A 164 4.48 12.71 5.06
C VAL A 164 5.32 13.99 5.00
N VAL A 165 6.11 14.19 3.94
CA VAL A 165 6.95 15.39 3.75
C VAL A 165 6.24 16.48 2.93
N GLU A 166 5.06 16.18 2.39
CA GLU A 166 4.19 17.12 1.66
C GLU A 166 3.11 17.72 2.57
N VAL A 167 3.01 17.25 3.81
CA VAL A 167 2.01 17.65 4.83
C VAL A 167 2.65 18.51 5.90
#